data_AF-A0A1V1FKB9-F1
#
_entry.id   AF-A0A1V1FKB9-F1
#
_cell.length_a   1.000
_cell.length_b   1.000
_cell.length_c   1.000
_cell.angle_alpha   90.00
_cell.angle_beta   90.00
_cell.angle_gamma   90.00
#
_symmetry.space_group_name_H-M   'P 1'
#
loop_
_entity.id
_entity.type
_entity.pdbx_description
1 polymer ?
#
loop_
_entity_poly.entity_id
_entity_poly.type
_entity_poly.pdbx_seq_one_letter_code
_entity_poly.pdbx_strand_id
1 'polypeptide(L)'
;KAGKPTQDFADEISATFKDLWDEFGISYDKFIRTTDEEHMKGVQKAFEVMFAKGDIYKDFYEGHYCVSCETFFPETQLVDGEFCPDCGRSTSVVKEESYFFKLSKYEERLLKHYEENPEFIMPKSRANEVVNFVKGGLRDLSVTRTSFSWGVKMPASINDEKHVMYVWLDALLNYVTALGYGSDEKLMNYWPADV
;
A
#
# COMPACT_ATOMS: atom_id res chain seq x y z
N LYS A 1 14.83 14.55 14.00
CA LYS A 1 14.12 13.39 14.60
C LYS A 1 13.61 13.81 15.98
N ALA A 2 12.41 13.39 16.38
CA ALA A 2 11.76 13.79 17.65
C ALA A 2 12.33 13.11 18.91
N GLY A 3 13.26 12.15 18.77
CA GLY A 3 13.94 11.51 19.91
C GLY A 3 13.10 10.50 20.70
N LYS A 4 11.92 10.11 20.21
CA LYS A 4 11.00 9.16 20.84
C LYS A 4 10.93 7.83 20.07
N PRO A 5 10.54 6.70 20.71
CA PRO A 5 10.14 5.48 20.02
C PRO A 5 9.04 5.76 18.99
N THR A 6 9.04 5.02 17.88
CA THR A 6 8.09 5.25 16.77
C THR A 6 6.64 5.03 17.19
N GLN A 7 6.36 4.05 18.05
CA GLN A 7 5.03 3.79 18.61
C GLN A 7 4.52 4.98 19.42
N ASP A 8 5.30 5.44 20.41
CA ASP A 8 4.93 6.57 21.26
C ASP A 8 4.66 7.84 20.43
N PHE A 9 5.47 8.08 19.39
CA PHE A 9 5.25 9.19 18.48
C PHE A 9 3.95 9.03 17.67
N ALA A 10 3.67 7.84 17.16
CA ALA A 10 2.42 7.55 16.45
C ALA A 10 1.18 7.64 17.37
N ASP A 11 1.30 7.26 18.64
CA ASP A 11 0.25 7.38 19.66
C ASP A 11 -0.08 8.85 19.95
N GLU A 12 0.94 9.69 20.15
CA GLU A 12 0.78 11.13 20.39
C GLU A 12 0.11 11.85 19.21
N ILE A 13 0.60 11.58 17.98
CA ILE A 13 0.02 12.20 16.78
C ILE A 13 -1.40 11.70 16.55
N SER A 14 -1.66 10.40 16.72
CA SER A 14 -3.01 9.84 16.55
C SER A 14 -4.00 10.41 17.57
N ALA A 15 -3.58 10.65 18.82
CA ALA A 15 -4.42 11.29 19.83
C ALA A 15 -4.77 12.72 19.42
N THR A 16 -3.81 13.48 18.90
CA THR A 16 -4.04 14.84 18.40
C THR A 16 -5.13 14.88 17.32
N PHE A 17 -5.14 13.92 16.39
CA PHE A 17 -6.21 13.83 15.39
C PHE A 17 -7.55 13.47 16.04
N LYS A 18 -7.59 12.53 16.97
CA LYS A 18 -8.83 12.16 17.65
C LYS A 18 -9.44 13.34 18.42
N ASP A 19 -8.61 14.08 19.16
CA ASP A 19 -9.03 15.27 19.91
C ASP A 19 -9.60 16.35 18.97
N LEU A 20 -9.00 16.53 17.78
CA LEU A 20 -9.50 17.46 16.77
C LEU A 20 -10.88 17.04 16.23
N TRP A 21 -11.13 15.74 16.06
CA TRP A 21 -12.45 15.26 15.64
C TRP A 21 -13.51 15.52 16.71
N ASP A 22 -13.14 15.34 17.98
CA ASP A 22 -14.01 15.64 19.12
C ASP A 22 -14.28 17.15 19.22
N GLU A 23 -13.29 18.01 18.99
CA GLU A 23 -13.42 19.47 18.95
C GLU A 23 -14.38 19.95 17.85
N PHE A 24 -14.31 19.34 16.67
CA PHE A 24 -15.24 19.62 15.57
C PHE A 24 -16.62 18.95 15.72
N GLY A 25 -16.82 18.13 16.76
CA GLY A 25 -18.07 17.42 17.01
C GLY A 25 -18.39 16.38 15.94
N ILE A 26 -17.36 15.74 15.35
CA ILE A 26 -17.54 14.72 14.31
C ILE A 26 -17.94 13.41 14.98
N SER A 27 -19.13 12.89 14.67
CA SER A 27 -19.55 11.57 15.11
C SER A 27 -18.93 10.46 14.26
N TYR A 28 -18.30 9.47 14.90
CA TYR A 28 -17.76 8.27 14.26
C TYR A 28 -18.03 7.04 15.15
N ASP A 29 -18.25 5.88 14.53
CA ASP A 29 -18.48 4.62 15.27
C ASP A 29 -17.18 3.94 15.71
N LYS A 30 -16.11 4.10 14.91
CA LYS A 30 -14.79 3.52 15.19
C LYS A 30 -13.67 4.44 14.68
N PHE A 31 -12.73 4.76 15.55
CA PHE A 31 -11.46 5.41 15.19
C PHE A 31 -10.40 4.32 15.07
N ILE A 32 -10.20 3.79 13.87
CA ILE A 32 -9.24 2.71 13.61
C ILE A 32 -7.81 3.25 13.53
N ARG A 33 -6.85 2.49 14.08
CA ARG A 33 -5.42 2.75 13.91
C ARG A 33 -4.75 1.55 13.25
N THR A 34 -3.81 1.78 12.35
CA THR A 34 -3.06 0.69 11.71
C THR A 34 -2.12 -0.03 12.69
N THR A 35 -1.89 0.54 13.88
CA THR A 35 -1.21 -0.12 14.99
C THR A 35 -2.11 -1.03 15.84
N ASP A 36 -3.42 -1.08 15.57
CA ASP A 36 -4.34 -1.96 16.29
C ASP A 36 -4.09 -3.43 15.93
N GLU A 37 -4.09 -4.32 16.93
CA GLU A 37 -3.78 -5.74 16.74
C GLU A 37 -4.77 -6.43 15.78
N GLU A 38 -6.05 -6.06 15.85
CA GLU A 38 -7.10 -6.57 14.95
C GLU A 38 -6.82 -6.19 13.49
N HIS A 39 -6.36 -4.95 13.25
CA HIS A 39 -5.98 -4.49 11.94
C HIS A 39 -4.81 -5.29 11.38
N MET A 40 -3.74 -5.45 12.17
CA MET A 40 -2.56 -6.21 11.74
C MET A 40 -2.93 -7.67 11.38
N LYS A 41 -3.78 -8.32 12.17
CA LYS A 41 -4.28 -9.68 11.88
C LYS A 41 -5.09 -9.74 10.59
N GLY A 42 -5.99 -8.79 10.38
CA GLY A 42 -6.79 -8.72 9.16
C GLY A 42 -5.95 -8.48 7.91
N VAL A 43 -4.94 -7.61 8.00
CA VAL A 43 -3.97 -7.35 6.95
C VAL A 43 -3.15 -8.60 6.63
N GLN A 44 -2.67 -9.32 7.65
CA GLN A 44 -1.97 -10.58 7.49
C GLN A 44 -2.83 -11.63 6.79
N LYS A 45 -4.09 -11.80 7.21
CA LYS A 45 -5.05 -12.70 6.56
C LYS A 45 -5.29 -12.34 5.10
N ALA A 46 -5.45 -11.05 4.76
CA ALA A 46 -5.62 -10.60 3.38
C ALA A 46 -4.41 -10.96 2.52
N PHE A 47 -3.20 -10.75 3.05
CA PHE A 47 -1.96 -11.14 2.37
C PHE A 47 -1.91 -12.64 2.09
N GLU A 48 -2.22 -13.48 3.08
CA GLU A 48 -2.27 -14.94 2.91
C GLU A 48 -3.26 -15.36 1.82
N VAL A 49 -4.45 -14.76 1.80
CA VAL A 49 -5.47 -15.05 0.78
C VAL A 49 -4.98 -14.69 -0.62
N MET A 50 -4.40 -13.49 -0.79
CA MET A 50 -3.87 -13.05 -2.10
C MET A 50 -2.66 -13.89 -2.53
N PHE A 51 -1.79 -14.27 -1.59
CA PHE A 51 -0.65 -15.13 -1.84
C PHE A 51 -1.08 -16.55 -2.25
N ALA A 52 -2.01 -17.17 -1.51
CA ALA A 52 -2.54 -18.50 -1.82
C ALA A 52 -3.27 -18.56 -3.16
N LYS A 53 -3.91 -17.45 -3.58
CA LYS A 53 -4.55 -17.30 -4.89
C LYS A 53 -3.54 -17.09 -6.04
N GLY A 54 -2.26 -16.91 -5.73
CA GLY A 54 -1.20 -16.63 -6.69
C GLY A 54 -1.24 -15.21 -7.25
N ASP A 55 -1.94 -14.29 -6.59
CA ASP A 55 -1.99 -12.87 -6.92
C ASP A 55 -0.81 -12.10 -6.31
N ILE A 56 -0.18 -12.63 -5.25
CA ILE A 56 1.11 -12.16 -4.75
C ILE A 56 2.21 -13.17 -5.07
N TYR A 57 3.37 -12.69 -5.51
CA TYR A 57 4.54 -13.50 -5.80
C TYR A 57 5.81 -12.78 -5.35
N LYS A 58 6.89 -13.52 -5.10
CA LYS A 58 8.19 -12.95 -4.77
C LYS A 58 9.00 -12.71 -6.04
N ASP A 59 9.56 -11.53 -6.17
CA ASP A 59 10.46 -11.17 -7.27
C ASP A 59 11.41 -10.06 -6.81
N PHE A 60 12.12 -9.44 -7.73
CA PHE A 60 13.04 -8.36 -7.44
C PHE A 60 12.65 -7.10 -8.21
N TYR A 61 12.66 -5.97 -7.51
CA TYR A 61 12.67 -4.66 -8.12
C TYR A 61 14.09 -4.35 -8.59
N GLU A 62 14.27 -4.09 -9.88
CA GLU A 62 15.52 -3.59 -10.44
C GLU A 62 15.34 -2.10 -10.80
N GLY A 63 16.21 -1.25 -10.27
CA GLY A 63 16.19 0.18 -10.53
C GLY A 63 17.59 0.76 -10.53
N HIS A 64 17.79 1.84 -11.29
CA HIS A 64 19.07 2.52 -11.35
C HIS A 64 19.24 3.39 -10.12
N TYR A 65 20.21 3.06 -9.28
CA TYR A 65 20.50 3.78 -8.06
C TYR A 65 21.77 4.61 -8.23
N CYS A 66 21.69 5.89 -7.89
CA CYS A 66 22.87 6.73 -7.79
C CYS A 66 23.39 6.72 -6.35
N VAL A 67 24.53 6.09 -6.11
CA VAL A 67 25.16 6.04 -4.78
C VAL A 67 25.49 7.43 -4.25
N SER A 68 25.89 8.36 -5.13
CA SER A 68 26.27 9.72 -4.71
C SER A 68 25.08 10.60 -4.31
N CYS A 69 23.89 10.30 -4.83
CA CYS A 69 22.65 11.04 -4.54
C CYS A 69 21.68 10.24 -3.65
N GLU A 70 22.04 9.01 -3.29
CA GLU A 70 21.22 8.04 -2.55
C GLU A 70 19.78 7.93 -3.07
N THR A 71 19.61 7.96 -4.39
CA THR A 71 18.31 8.07 -5.06
C THR A 71 18.17 7.08 -6.22
N PHE A 72 16.98 6.53 -6.39
CA PHE A 72 16.59 5.70 -7.53
C PHE A 72 16.03 6.54 -8.67
N PHE A 73 16.42 6.19 -9.89
CA PHE A 73 15.91 6.78 -11.12
C PHE A 73 15.30 5.67 -11.99
N PRO A 74 14.11 5.91 -12.58
CA PRO A 74 13.64 5.11 -13.70
C PRO A 74 14.62 5.22 -14.88
N GLU A 75 14.77 4.16 -15.66
CA GLU A 75 15.65 4.14 -16.84
C GLU A 75 15.37 5.31 -17.80
N THR A 76 14.09 5.68 -17.95
CA THR A 76 13.64 6.83 -18.76
C THR A 76 14.15 8.20 -18.30
N GLN A 77 14.63 8.32 -17.06
CA GLN A 77 15.15 9.56 -16.49
C GLN A 77 16.68 9.63 -16.50
N LEU A 78 17.36 8.56 -16.90
CA LEU A 78 18.81 8.52 -16.94
C LEU A 78 19.33 9.30 -18.15
N VAL A 79 20.45 9.99 -17.95
CA VAL A 79 21.21 10.56 -19.06
C VAL A 79 21.96 9.43 -19.76
N ASP A 80 21.73 9.29 -21.06
CA ASP A 80 22.27 8.21 -21.91
C ASP A 80 22.00 6.78 -21.40
N GLY A 81 20.95 6.60 -20.59
CA GLY A 81 20.58 5.29 -20.04
C GLY A 81 21.49 4.77 -18.91
N GLU A 82 22.51 5.55 -18.49
CA GLU A 82 23.50 5.12 -17.49
C GLU A 82 23.70 6.14 -16.37
N PHE A 83 23.64 7.44 -16.67
CA PHE A 83 24.08 8.49 -15.76
C PHE A 83 22.93 9.14 -14.99
N CYS A 84 23.19 9.46 -13.73
CA CYS A 84 22.28 10.16 -12.83
C CYS A 84 21.98 11.57 -13.40
N PRO A 85 20.70 11.97 -13.56
CA PRO A 85 20.36 13.27 -14.10
C PRO A 85 20.79 14.43 -13.19
N ASP A 86 20.95 14.19 -11.89
CA ASP A 86 21.27 15.23 -10.92
C ASP A 86 22.78 15.51 -10.78
N CYS A 87 23.62 14.46 -10.84
CA CYS A 87 25.06 14.60 -10.62
C CYS A 87 25.96 14.14 -11.78
N GLY A 88 25.38 13.57 -12.83
CA GLY A 88 26.10 13.08 -14.02
C GLY A 88 27.00 11.86 -13.79
N ARG A 89 26.99 11.28 -12.59
CA ARG A 89 27.76 10.06 -12.27
C ARG A 89 27.00 8.81 -12.71
N SER A 90 27.73 7.73 -12.98
CA SER A 90 27.11 6.45 -13.33
C SER A 90 26.19 5.97 -12.21
N THR A 91 25.05 5.41 -12.61
CA THR A 91 24.15 4.69 -11.72
C THR A 91 24.50 3.21 -11.73
N SER A 92 24.11 2.50 -10.68
CA SER A 92 24.21 1.03 -10.62
C SER A 92 22.81 0.44 -10.53
N VAL A 93 22.54 -0.62 -11.28
CA VAL A 93 21.29 -1.37 -11.11
C VAL A 93 21.33 -2.03 -9.73
N VAL A 94 20.45 -1.59 -8.85
CA VAL A 94 20.24 -2.20 -7.55
C VAL A 94 19.00 -3.08 -7.64
N LYS A 95 19.14 -4.29 -7.11
CA LYS A 95 18.13 -5.34 -7.11
C LYS A 95 17.64 -5.56 -5.69
N GLU A 96 16.43 -5.11 -5.40
CA GLU A 96 15.79 -5.29 -4.09
C GLU A 96 14.70 -6.35 -4.18
N GLU A 97 14.80 -7.38 -3.35
CA GLU A 97 13.74 -8.39 -3.24
C GLU A 97 12.46 -7.76 -2.69
N SER A 98 11.32 -8.11 -3.26
CA SER A 98 9.99 -7.67 -2.80
C SER A 98 8.92 -8.71 -3.14
N TYR A 99 7.81 -8.67 -2.43
CA TYR A 99 6.60 -9.33 -2.87
C TYR A 99 5.81 -8.37 -3.75
N PHE A 100 5.34 -8.85 -4.89
CA PHE A 100 4.58 -8.08 -5.87
C PHE A 100 3.16 -8.59 -5.95
N PHE A 101 2.20 -7.67 -5.97
CA PHE A 101 0.82 -7.93 -6.32
C PHE A 101 0.64 -7.81 -7.84
N LYS A 102 0.03 -8.83 -8.45
CA LYS A 102 -0.23 -8.94 -9.89
C LYS A 102 -1.32 -8.01 -10.36
N LEU A 103 -1.14 -6.69 -10.21
CA LEU A 103 -2.12 -5.69 -10.61
C LEU A 103 -2.42 -5.77 -12.12
N SER A 104 -1.41 -6.10 -12.93
CA SER A 104 -1.59 -6.29 -14.38
C SER A 104 -2.69 -7.30 -14.74
N LYS A 105 -2.82 -8.37 -13.94
CA LYS A 105 -3.88 -9.40 -14.10
C LYS A 105 -5.30 -8.85 -13.93
N TYR A 106 -5.45 -7.69 -13.30
CA TYR A 106 -6.74 -7.09 -12.96
C TYR A 106 -7.18 -6.00 -13.94
N GLU A 107 -6.35 -5.61 -14.90
CA GLU A 107 -6.61 -4.49 -15.81
C GLU A 107 -7.96 -4.60 -16.54
N GLU A 108 -8.19 -5.69 -17.28
CA GLU A 108 -9.45 -5.89 -18.03
C GLU A 108 -10.67 -5.94 -17.10
N ARG A 109 -10.49 -6.54 -15.91
CA ARG A 109 -11.56 -6.65 -14.92
C ARG A 109 -11.94 -5.29 -14.33
N LEU A 110 -10.95 -4.43 -14.09
CA LEU A 110 -11.18 -3.07 -13.62
C LEU A 110 -11.85 -2.23 -14.69
N LEU A 111 -11.38 -2.28 -15.94
CA LEU A 111 -12.00 -1.55 -17.06
C LEU A 111 -13.46 -1.95 -17.25
N LYS A 112 -13.74 -3.26 -17.24
CA LYS A 112 -15.11 -3.78 -17.32
C LYS A 112 -15.95 -3.31 -16.13
N HIS A 113 -15.41 -3.34 -14.91
CA HIS A 113 -16.13 -2.88 -13.73
C HIS A 113 -16.49 -1.40 -13.83
N TYR A 114 -15.58 -0.53 -14.29
CA TYR A 114 -15.85 0.89 -14.46
C TYR A 114 -16.86 1.19 -15.57
N GLU A 115 -16.89 0.36 -16.63
CA GLU A 115 -17.90 0.46 -17.69
C GLU A 115 -19.29 0.06 -17.19
N GLU A 116 -19.38 -1.04 -16.43
CA GLU A 116 -20.64 -1.56 -15.89
C GLU A 116 -21.17 -0.72 -14.70
N ASN A 117 -20.31 0.03 -14.01
CA ASN A 117 -20.62 0.80 -12.80
C ASN A 117 -20.13 2.26 -12.94
N PRO A 118 -20.81 3.10 -13.76
CA PRO A 118 -20.32 4.45 -14.10
C PRO A 118 -20.29 5.42 -12.91
N GLU A 119 -20.95 5.10 -11.80
CA GLU A 119 -20.98 5.90 -10.57
C GLU A 119 -19.96 5.44 -9.52
N PHE A 120 -19.18 4.38 -9.81
CA PHE A 120 -18.19 3.85 -8.87
C PHE A 120 -17.06 4.84 -8.54
N ILE A 121 -16.73 5.74 -9.47
CA ILE A 121 -15.75 6.80 -9.27
C ILE A 121 -16.39 8.15 -9.59
N MET A 122 -16.35 9.07 -8.63
CA MET A 122 -16.93 10.40 -8.77
C MET A 122 -15.93 11.49 -8.34
N PRO A 123 -15.95 12.69 -8.96
CA PRO A 123 -16.77 13.07 -10.11
C PRO A 123 -16.29 12.42 -11.43
N LYS A 124 -17.13 12.46 -12.48
CA LYS A 124 -16.84 11.86 -13.79
C LYS A 124 -15.49 12.25 -14.40
N SER A 125 -14.97 13.45 -14.12
CA SER A 125 -13.64 13.86 -14.56
C SER A 125 -12.53 12.99 -13.97
N ARG A 126 -12.61 12.65 -12.68
CA ARG A 126 -11.68 11.74 -12.00
C ARG A 126 -11.86 10.31 -12.49
N ALA A 127 -13.09 9.86 -12.73
CA ALA A 127 -13.35 8.56 -13.34
C ALA A 127 -12.65 8.42 -14.71
N ASN A 128 -12.75 9.43 -15.57
CA ASN A 128 -12.09 9.43 -16.87
C ASN A 128 -10.56 9.36 -16.75
N GLU A 129 -9.96 10.05 -15.78
CA GLU A 129 -8.53 9.99 -15.51
C GLU A 129 -8.09 8.58 -15.08
N VAL A 130 -8.82 7.96 -14.13
CA VAL A 130 -8.53 6.59 -13.68
C VAL A 130 -8.69 5.59 -14.82
N VAL A 131 -9.78 5.68 -15.60
CA VAL A 131 -10.02 4.79 -16.74
C VAL A 131 -8.91 4.96 -17.79
N ASN A 132 -8.50 6.19 -18.10
CA ASN A 132 -7.42 6.43 -19.05
C ASN A 132 -6.06 5.92 -18.54
N PHE A 133 -5.79 6.06 -17.24
CA PHE A 133 -4.59 5.48 -16.62
C PHE A 133 -4.57 3.96 -16.77
N VAL A 134 -5.67 3.28 -16.43
CA VAL A 134 -5.76 1.81 -16.54
C VAL A 134 -5.66 1.35 -18.00
N LYS A 135 -6.26 2.08 -18.96
CA LYS A 135 -6.10 1.81 -20.40
C LYS A 135 -4.66 1.95 -20.90
N GLY A 136 -3.80 2.66 -20.17
CA GLY A 136 -2.37 2.79 -20.47
C GLY A 136 -1.54 1.56 -20.11
N GLY A 137 -2.14 0.56 -19.46
CA GLY A 137 -1.47 -0.64 -18.99
C GLY A 137 -1.11 -0.57 -17.51
N LEU A 138 -1.43 -1.60 -16.75
CA LEU A 138 -1.07 -1.73 -15.34
C LEU A 138 0.18 -2.59 -15.15
N ARG A 139 1.08 -2.11 -14.29
CA ARG A 139 2.27 -2.85 -13.85
C ARG A 139 2.04 -3.45 -12.47
N ASP A 140 2.70 -4.56 -12.20
CA ASP A 140 2.63 -5.21 -10.90
C ASP A 140 3.24 -4.32 -9.81
N LEU A 141 2.65 -4.36 -8.62
CA LEU A 141 2.95 -3.43 -7.54
C LEU A 141 3.76 -4.13 -6.45
N SER A 142 4.89 -3.54 -6.07
CA SER A 142 5.64 -3.99 -4.89
C SER A 142 4.83 -3.67 -3.61
N VAL A 143 4.48 -4.72 -2.86
CA VAL A 143 3.66 -4.68 -1.65
C VAL A 143 4.43 -4.98 -0.35
N THR A 144 5.76 -5.10 -0.41
CA THR A 144 6.62 -5.20 0.79
C THR A 144 7.90 -4.38 0.68
N ARG A 145 8.56 -4.14 1.81
CA ARG A 145 9.88 -3.48 1.92
C ARG A 145 10.77 -4.23 2.90
N THR A 146 12.09 -4.14 2.70
CA THR A 146 13.11 -4.74 3.58
C THR A 146 13.99 -3.70 4.28
N SER A 147 13.91 -2.44 3.88
CA SER A 147 14.79 -1.35 4.34
C SER A 147 14.47 -0.82 5.75
N PHE A 148 13.32 -1.17 6.31
CA PHE A 148 12.91 -0.76 7.65
C PHE A 148 12.00 -1.80 8.31
N SER A 149 11.88 -1.71 9.64
CA SER A 149 11.14 -2.68 10.46
C SER A 149 9.75 -2.21 10.89
N TRP A 150 9.41 -0.94 10.73
CA TRP A 150 8.13 -0.37 11.17
C TRP A 150 7.01 -0.62 10.15
N GLY A 151 5.93 -1.26 10.57
CA GLY A 151 4.76 -1.60 9.76
C GLY A 151 4.23 -2.99 10.08
N VAL A 152 3.20 -3.43 9.35
CA VAL A 152 2.61 -4.76 9.54
C VAL A 152 3.58 -5.85 9.09
N LYS A 153 3.88 -6.79 9.98
CA LYS A 153 4.79 -7.91 9.70
C LYS A 153 4.14 -8.91 8.75
N MET A 154 4.98 -9.60 7.97
CA MET A 154 4.53 -10.72 7.14
C MET A 154 3.81 -11.78 7.99
N PRO A 155 2.81 -12.49 7.42
CA PRO A 155 2.15 -13.58 8.11
C PRO A 155 3.14 -14.69 8.46
N ALA A 156 2.96 -15.31 9.63
CA ALA A 156 3.84 -16.38 10.11
C ALA A 156 3.90 -17.58 9.14
N SER A 157 2.83 -17.83 8.38
CA SER A 157 2.75 -18.88 7.36
C SER A 157 3.72 -18.71 6.19
N ILE A 158 4.14 -17.47 5.88
CA ILE A 158 5.07 -17.14 4.79
C ILE A 158 6.53 -17.15 5.27
N ASN A 159 6.76 -17.05 6.58
CA ASN A 159 8.07 -17.18 7.23
C ASN A 159 9.18 -16.33 6.60
N ASP A 160 8.90 -15.05 6.36
CA ASP A 160 9.87 -14.09 5.81
C ASP A 160 9.92 -12.81 6.65
N GLU A 161 10.70 -12.86 7.74
CA GLU A 161 10.82 -11.78 8.72
C GLU A 161 11.56 -10.53 8.20
N LYS A 162 12.24 -10.64 7.04
CA LYS A 162 12.96 -9.52 6.44
C LYS A 162 12.01 -8.49 5.85
N HIS A 163 10.80 -8.90 5.49
CA HIS A 163 9.82 -8.05 4.82
C HIS A 163 8.82 -7.46 5.81
N VAL A 164 8.42 -6.23 5.51
CA VAL A 164 7.29 -5.53 6.14
C VAL A 164 6.34 -5.12 5.02
N MET A 165 5.03 -5.22 5.25
CA MET A 165 4.05 -4.83 4.24
C MET A 165 4.15 -3.34 3.92
N TYR A 166 3.98 -3.02 2.63
CA TYR A 166 4.01 -1.65 2.16
C TYR A 166 2.78 -0.88 2.63
N VAL A 167 2.99 0.38 3.04
CA VAL A 167 2.00 1.22 3.74
C VAL A 167 0.62 1.26 3.06
N TRP A 168 0.57 1.29 1.73
CA TRP A 168 -0.71 1.37 1.03
C TRP A 168 -1.49 0.07 1.05
N LEU A 169 -0.83 -1.09 1.16
CA LEU A 169 -1.55 -2.35 1.31
C LEU A 169 -2.23 -2.43 2.68
N ASP A 170 -1.53 -2.11 3.77
CA ASP A 170 -2.13 -2.13 5.10
C ASP A 170 -3.18 -1.03 5.26
N ALA A 171 -2.88 0.20 4.85
CA ALA A 171 -3.80 1.33 5.03
C ALA A 171 -5.12 1.11 4.29
N LEU A 172 -5.12 0.60 3.05
CA LEU A 172 -6.36 0.33 2.30
C LEU A 172 -7.23 -0.75 2.95
N LEU A 173 -6.63 -1.68 3.69
CA LEU A 173 -7.37 -2.72 4.41
C LEU A 173 -8.01 -2.21 5.70
N ASN A 174 -7.77 -0.96 6.11
CA ASN A 174 -8.46 -0.36 7.25
C ASN A 174 -10.00 -0.41 7.10
N TYR A 175 -10.53 -0.26 5.88
CA TYR A 175 -11.97 -0.21 5.63
C TYR A 175 -12.66 -1.52 5.98
N VAL A 176 -12.02 -2.66 5.67
CA VAL A 176 -12.56 -4.00 5.98
C VAL A 176 -12.17 -4.48 7.37
N THR A 177 -10.98 -4.11 7.86
CA THR A 177 -10.53 -4.50 9.20
C THR A 177 -11.22 -3.70 10.31
N ALA A 178 -11.70 -2.48 10.04
CA ALA A 178 -12.58 -1.75 10.94
C ALA A 178 -13.87 -2.53 11.25
N LEU A 179 -14.39 -3.25 10.25
CA LEU A 179 -15.55 -4.14 10.35
C LEU A 179 -15.20 -5.53 10.92
N GLY A 180 -13.93 -5.79 11.23
CA GLY A 180 -13.46 -7.00 11.89
C GLY A 180 -12.92 -8.09 10.98
N TYR A 181 -12.71 -7.84 9.68
CA TYR A 181 -12.10 -8.83 8.77
C TYR A 181 -10.82 -9.45 9.36
N GLY A 182 -10.79 -10.78 9.47
CA GLY A 182 -9.68 -11.52 10.08
C GLY A 182 -9.62 -11.52 11.61
N SER A 183 -10.68 -11.02 12.26
CA SER A 183 -10.88 -11.05 13.71
C SER A 183 -12.37 -11.29 14.04
N ASP A 184 -13.07 -10.37 14.71
CA ASP A 184 -14.50 -10.46 15.02
C ASP A 184 -15.36 -9.88 13.88
N GLU A 185 -15.76 -10.74 12.94
CA GLU A 185 -16.44 -10.37 11.69
C GLU A 185 -17.94 -10.03 11.85
N LYS A 186 -18.43 -9.71 13.06
CA LYS A 186 -19.85 -9.37 13.32
C LYS A 186 -20.39 -8.19 12.52
N LEU A 187 -19.52 -7.24 12.15
CA LEU A 187 -19.89 -6.03 11.41
C LEU A 187 -19.66 -6.18 9.90
N MET A 188 -19.31 -7.37 9.40
CA MET A 188 -19.07 -7.59 7.97
C MET A 188 -20.34 -7.46 7.11
N ASN A 189 -21.52 -7.40 7.72
CA ASN A 189 -22.77 -7.08 7.02
C ASN A 189 -22.84 -5.62 6.52
N TYR A 190 -21.95 -4.74 6.98
CA TYR A 190 -21.77 -3.38 6.44
C TYR A 190 -20.83 -3.34 5.22
N TRP A 191 -20.32 -4.48 4.76
CA TRP A 191 -19.54 -4.58 3.54
C TRP A 191 -20.40 -5.13 2.38
N PRO A 192 -20.30 -4.59 1.14
CA PRO A 192 -19.40 -3.52 0.70
C PRO A 192 -19.79 -2.14 1.24
N ALA A 193 -18.80 -1.26 1.42
CA ALA A 193 -19.03 0.13 1.82
C ALA A 193 -19.76 0.92 0.72
N ASP A 194 -20.67 1.82 1.12
CA ASP A 194 -21.45 2.63 0.20
C ASP A 194 -20.70 3.87 -0.33
N VAL A 195 -19.82 4.47 0.49
CA VAL A 195 -19.03 5.70 0.20
C VAL A 195 -17.68 5.66 0.88
#